data_AF-A0A9E0HII5-F1
#
_entry.id   AF-A0A9E0HII5-F1
#
_cell.length_a   1.000
_cell.length_b   1.000
_cell.length_c   1.000
_cell.angle_alpha   90.00
_cell.angle_beta   90.00
_cell.angle_gamma   90.00
#
_symmetry.space_group_name_H-M   'P 1'
#
loop_
_entity.id
_entity.type
_entity.pdbx_description
1 polymer ?
#
loop_
_entity_poly.entity_id
_entity_poly.type
_entity_poly.pdbx_seq_one_letter_code
_entity_poly.pdbx_strand_id
1 'polypeptide(L)' 'MIADAKPREVDSIGVATLNADGTLVLQLRAEGPGGLEGDALFEYRPTDRDYAEILAHVGPIAVGESRPVRPFPDDAGRKP' A
#
# COMPACT_ATOMS: atom_id res chain seq x y z
N MET A 1 -24.21 -10.88 22.34
CA MET A 1 -24.42 -10.34 20.98
C MET A 1 -23.13 -10.63 20.22
N ILE A 2 -23.10 -11.70 19.42
CA ILE A 2 -21.98 -11.97 18.52
C ILE A 2 -22.25 -11.15 17.26
N ALA A 3 -21.54 -10.03 17.09
CA ALA A 3 -21.67 -9.24 15.88
C ALA A 3 -20.85 -9.93 14.80
N ASP A 4 -21.53 -10.40 13.76
CA ASP A 4 -20.98 -10.86 12.50
C ASP A 4 -19.88 -9.90 11.99
N ALA A 5 -18.63 -10.34 12.05
CA ALA A 5 -17.58 -9.75 11.23
C ALA A 5 -17.91 -10.11 9.77
N LYS A 6 -18.55 -9.18 9.07
CA LYS A 6 -18.63 -9.19 7.60
C LYS A 6 -17.23 -9.53 7.09
N PRO A 7 -17.05 -10.48 6.15
CA PRO A 7 -15.76 -10.64 5.50
C PRO A 7 -15.45 -9.31 4.86
N ARG A 8 -14.50 -8.56 5.44
CA ARG A 8 -14.04 -7.30 4.87
C ARG A 8 -13.46 -7.68 3.51
N GLU A 9 -14.17 -7.29 2.45
CA GLU A 9 -13.54 -7.00 1.17
C GLU A 9 -12.24 -6.28 1.50
N VAL A 10 -11.09 -6.74 1.00
CA VAL A 10 -9.80 -6.27 1.52
C VAL A 10 -9.64 -4.81 1.12
N ASP A 11 -10.09 -3.92 2.01
CA ASP A 11 -10.17 -2.50 1.78
C ASP A 11 -8.75 -1.98 1.51
N SER A 12 -8.65 -1.03 0.59
CA SER A 12 -7.39 -0.39 0.24
C SER A 12 -6.70 0.16 1.49
N ILE A 13 -5.39 -0.06 1.64
CA ILE A 13 -4.58 0.54 2.72
C ILE A 13 -4.01 1.89 2.32
N GLY A 14 -4.40 2.45 1.19
CA GLY A 14 -3.89 3.74 0.74
C GLY A 14 -4.02 3.99 -0.75
N VAL A 15 -3.23 4.92 -1.26
CA VAL A 15 -3.21 5.33 -2.66
C VAL A 15 -1.76 5.38 -3.15
N ALA A 16 -1.53 4.85 -4.34
CA ALA A 16 -0.31 5.02 -5.10
C ALA A 16 -0.54 6.03 -6.22
N THR A 17 0.42 6.92 -6.47
CA THR A 17 0.43 7.87 -7.58
C THR A 17 1.73 7.73 -8.35
N LEU A 18 1.66 7.64 -9.68
CA LEU A 18 2.85 7.67 -10.52
C LEU A 18 3.09 9.09 -11.03
N ASN A 19 4.12 9.75 -10.52
CA ASN A 19 4.47 11.12 -10.90
C ASN A 19 5.05 11.20 -12.32
N ALA A 20 5.12 12.42 -12.86
CA ALA A 20 5.64 12.70 -14.21
C ALA A 20 7.12 12.34 -14.41
N ASP A 21 7.91 12.33 -13.34
CA ASP A 21 9.31 11.90 -13.31
C ASP A 21 9.46 10.37 -13.19
N GLY A 22 8.35 9.63 -13.11
CA GLY A 22 8.33 8.19 -12.90
C GLY A 22 8.47 7.78 -11.43
N THR A 23 8.47 8.72 -10.48
CA THR A 23 8.48 8.38 -9.06
C THR A 23 7.12 7.84 -8.65
N LEU A 24 7.09 6.66 -8.03
CA LEU A 24 5.90 6.05 -7.45
C LEU A 24 5.77 6.48 -5.99
N VAL A 25 4.72 7.24 -5.67
CA VAL A 25 4.45 7.74 -4.33
C VAL A 25 3.31 6.93 -3.70
N LEU A 26 3.53 6.35 -2.53
CA LEU A 26 2.54 5.60 -1.78
C LEU A 26 2.18 6.38 -0.51
N GLN A 27 0.92 6.74 -0.38
CA GLN A 27 0.35 7.26 0.87
C GLN A 27 -0.51 6.17 1.49
N LEU A 28 -0.08 5.62 2.62
CA LEU A 28 -0.66 4.44 3.25
C LEU A 28 -1.18 4.75 4.66
N ARG A 29 -2.22 4.03 5.06
CA ARG A 29 -2.77 3.99 6.41
C ARG A 29 -2.91 2.54 6.86
N ALA A 30 -2.37 2.22 8.01
CA ALA A 30 -2.46 0.92 8.65
C ALA A 30 -3.25 1.03 9.95
N GLU A 31 -4.05 0.01 10.22
CA GLU A 31 -4.80 -0.15 11.47
C GLU A 31 -4.38 -1.47 12.13
N GLY A 32 -4.23 -1.48 13.46
CA GLY A 32 -3.76 -2.62 14.24
C GLY A 32 -4.53 -2.83 15.55
N PRO A 33 -4.25 -3.92 16.28
CA PRO A 33 -4.93 -4.26 17.52
C PRO A 33 -4.87 -3.13 18.56
N GLY A 34 -5.96 -2.94 19.32
CA GLY A 34 -6.02 -1.92 20.37
C GLY A 34 -6.18 -0.48 19.86
N GLY A 35 -6.58 -0.30 18.59
CA GLY A 35 -6.76 1.03 17.98
C GLY A 35 -5.44 1.65 17.53
N LEU A 36 -4.42 0.84 17.27
CA LEU A 36 -3.17 1.32 16.68
C LEU A 36 -3.45 1.81 15.27
N GLU A 37 -3.08 3.04 14.96
CA GLU A 37 -3.13 3.61 13.62
C GLU A 37 -1.73 4.09 13.23
N GLY A 38 -1.37 3.95 11.95
CA GLY A 38 -0.12 4.46 11.42
C GLY A 38 -0.31 4.97 9.99
N ASP A 39 0.16 6.18 9.73
CA ASP A 39 0.20 6.77 8.39
C ASP A 39 1.66 6.76 7.88
N ALA A 40 1.84 6.47 6.60
CA ALA A 40 3.16 6.44 5.96
C ALA A 40 3.11 7.05 4.56
N LEU A 41 4.21 7.74 4.19
CA LEU A 41 4.46 8.23 2.84
C LEU A 41 5.79 7.65 2.35
N PHE A 42 5.74 6.88 1.27
CA PHE A 42 6.92 6.30 0.64
C PHE A 42 7.07 6.82 -0.78
N GLU A 43 8.30 7.06 -1.19
CA GLU A 43 8.65 7.47 -2.55
C GLU A 43 9.66 6.48 -3.11
N TYR A 44 9.32 5.86 -4.23
CA TYR A 44 10.20 4.96 -4.96
C TYR A 44 10.52 5.59 -6.31
N ARG A 45 11.78 5.93 -6.53
CA ARG A 45 12.28 6.37 -7.84
C ARG A 45 12.53 5.16 -8.73
N PRO A 46 12.50 5.30 -10.07
CA PRO A 46 12.78 4.21 -10.99
C PRO A 46 14.13 3.49 -10.78
N THR A 47 15.09 4.15 -10.13
CA THR A 47 16.42 3.60 -9.82
C THR A 47 16.50 2.88 -8.48
N ASP A 48 15.49 3.00 -7.63
CA ASP A 48 15.51 2.37 -6.31
C ASP A 48 15.29 0.86 -6.47
N ARG A 49 16.02 0.07 -5.67
CA ARG A 49 16.06 -1.39 -5.81
C ARG A 49 14.67 -2.04 -5.74
N ASP A 50 13.80 -1.47 -4.91
CA ASP A 50 12.50 -2.06 -4.60
C ASP A 50 11.39 -1.53 -5.53
N TYR A 51 11.66 -0.54 -6.41
CA TYR A 51 10.68 0.10 -7.29
C TYR A 51 9.87 -0.89 -8.13
N ALA A 52 10.56 -1.83 -8.78
CA ALA A 52 9.92 -2.80 -9.67
C ALA A 52 8.97 -3.74 -8.90
N GLU A 53 9.33 -4.13 -7.68
CA GLU A 53 8.50 -4.97 -6.81
C GLU A 53 7.23 -4.21 -6.36
N ILE A 54 7.40 -2.97 -5.90
CA ILE A 54 6.28 -2.15 -5.45
C ILE A 54 5.34 -1.80 -6.60
N LEU A 55 5.88 -1.45 -7.77
CA LEU A 55 5.07 -1.20 -8.97
C LEU A 55 4.28 -2.44 -9.39
N ALA A 56 4.89 -3.63 -9.32
CA ALA A 56 4.19 -4.88 -9.62
C ALA A 56 3.06 -5.16 -8.61
N HIS A 57 3.24 -4.82 -7.34
CA HIS A 57 2.19 -4.95 -6.32
C HIS A 57 1.02 -3.99 -6.55
N VAL A 58 1.31 -2.72 -6.88
CA VAL A 58 0.30 -1.70 -7.23
C VAL A 58 -0.45 -2.11 -8.50
N GLY A 59 0.25 -2.71 -9.45
CA GLY A 59 -0.28 -3.08 -10.75
C GLY A 59 -0.18 -1.95 -11.78
N PRO A 60 -0.79 -2.13 -12.96
CA PRO A 60 -0.71 -1.15 -14.04
C PRO A 60 -1.24 0.23 -13.60
N ILE A 61 -0.41 1.25 -13.78
CA ILE A 61 -0.72 2.64 -13.46
C ILE A 61 -0.02 3.54 -14.47
N ALA A 62 -0.73 4.55 -14.98
CA ALA A 62 -0.19 5.54 -15.90
C ALA A 62 0.41 6.73 -15.16
N VAL A 63 1.30 7.47 -15.82
CA VAL A 63 1.81 8.75 -15.31
C VAL A 63 0.66 9.72 -15.07
N GLY A 64 0.62 10.33 -13.89
CA GLY A 64 -0.43 11.23 -13.42
C GLY A 64 -1.67 10.52 -12.86
N GLU A 65 -1.70 9.20 -12.89
CA GLU A 65 -2.81 8.40 -12.35
C GLU A 65 -2.56 8.05 -10.87
N SER A 66 -3.67 7.88 -10.14
CA SER A 66 -3.67 7.32 -8.79
C SER A 66 -4.51 6.05 -8.71
N ARG A 67 -4.05 5.06 -7.93
CA ARG A 67 -4.70 3.76 -7.75
C ARG A 67 -4.77 3.36 -6.28
N PRO A 68 -5.82 2.63 -5.86
CA PRO A 68 -5.87 2.05 -4.52
C PRO A 68 -4.78 1.00 -4.34
N VAL A 69 -4.15 0.98 -3.16
CA VAL A 69 -3.11 0.00 -2.80
C VAL A 69 -3.74 -1.08 -1.93
N ARG A 70 -3.73 -2.32 -2.41
CA ARG A 70 -4.14 -3.46 -1.59
C ARG A 70 -3.15 -3.69 -0.45
N PRO A 71 -3.59 -4.24 0.70
CA PRO A 71 -2.67 -4.66 1.74
C PRO A 71 -1.55 -5.52 1.16
N PHE A 72 -0.32 -5.28 1.61
CA PHE A 72 0.76 -6.19 1.33
C PHE A 72 0.46 -7.52 2.04
N PRO A 73 0.78 -8.66 1.42
CA PRO A 73 0.67 -9.94 2.10
C PRO A 73 1.47 -9.86 3.41
N ASP A 74 0.86 -10.29 4.51
CA ASP A 74 1.53 -10.35 5.79
C ASP A 74 2.71 -11.31 5.65
N ASP A 75 3.92 -10.76 5.68
CA ASP A 75 5.11 -11.59 5.87
C ASP A 75 5.10 -11.98 7.35
N ALA A 76 4.31 -13.00 7.70
CA ALA A 76 4.24 -13.58 9.03
C ALA A 76 5.62 -14.20 9.38
N GLY A 77 6.64 -13.36 9.57
CA GLY A 77 8.01 -13.82 9.61
C GLY A 77 9.11 -12.77 9.56
N ARG A 78 8.95 -11.60 8.90
CA ARG A 78 10.03 -10.59 8.87
C ARG A 78 10.11 -9.80 10.18
N LYS A 79 10.66 -10.45 11.20
CA LYS A 79 11.20 -9.82 12.41
C LYS A 79 12.32 -8.84 11.98
N PRO A 80 12.47 -7.68 12.66
CA PRO A 80 13.49 -6.68 12.36
C PRO A 80 14.91 -7.25 12.26
#